data_AF-A0A6G3WQF5-F1
#
_entry.id   AF-A0A6G3WQF5-F1
#
_cell.length_a   1.000
_cell.length_b   1.000
_cell.length_c   1.000
_cell.angle_alpha   90.00
_cell.angle_beta   90.00
_cell.angle_gamma   90.00
#
_symmetry.space_group_name_H-M   'P 1'
#
loop_
_entity.id
_entity.type
_entity.pdbx_description
1 polymer ?
#
loop_
_entity_poly.entity_id
_entity_poly.type
_entity_poly.pdbx_seq_one_letter_code
_entity_poly.pdbx_strand_id
1 'polypeptide(L)'
;GRYANRIAHGRFTLDGTTHHIPANDRGHALHGGPDGFHTKIWEATGDRTDTAAVLRLTLHSPDGDMGFPGALDVTATYTLDTTGTLTVDYRAVTDRPTVVNLTNHAYLNLGDDDILGHTLQVDADTYLPIDPGSIPEGPPAPVA
;
A
#
# COMPACT_ATOMS: atom_id res chain seq x y z
N GLY A 1 -3.63 -0.21 3.34
CA GLY A 1 -3.72 1.26 3.26
C GLY A 1 -4.50 1.78 4.44
N ARG A 2 -4.44 3.06 4.81
CA ARG A 2 -3.83 4.23 4.12
C ARG A 2 -2.30 4.22 3.96
N TYR A 3 -1.60 3.44 4.77
CA TYR A 3 -0.13 3.32 4.73
C TYR A 3 0.32 1.87 4.56
N ALA A 4 1.17 1.60 3.59
CA ALA A 4 1.76 0.29 3.32
C ALA A 4 2.96 0.03 4.22
N ASN A 5 3.27 -1.25 4.44
CA ASN A 5 4.27 -1.70 5.40
C ASN A 5 3.98 -1.23 6.85
N ARG A 6 5.01 -1.05 7.68
CA ARG A 6 4.90 -0.78 9.13
C ARG A 6 5.14 0.67 9.48
N ILE A 7 4.38 1.18 10.45
CA ILE A 7 4.67 2.40 11.22
C ILE A 7 5.15 1.97 12.60
N ALA A 8 6.38 2.33 12.95
CA ALA A 8 6.99 1.98 14.23
C ALA A 8 6.11 2.41 15.40
N HIS A 9 5.78 1.45 16.27
CA HIS A 9 4.87 1.60 17.41
C HIS A 9 3.49 2.18 17.08
N GLY A 10 3.09 2.13 15.81
CA GLY A 10 1.87 2.77 15.31
C GLY A 10 1.86 4.27 15.56
N ARG A 11 3.01 4.93 15.58
CA ARG A 11 3.10 6.36 15.94
C ARG A 11 3.88 7.14 14.90
N PHE A 12 3.32 8.28 14.49
CA PHE A 12 4.02 9.26 13.67
C PHE A 12 3.66 10.67 14.10
N THR A 13 4.52 11.64 13.76
CA THR A 13 4.29 13.05 14.04
C THR A 13 4.10 13.79 12.72
N LEU A 14 3.03 14.59 12.64
CA LEU A 14 2.72 15.45 11.50
C LEU A 14 2.38 16.83 12.04
N ASP A 15 3.06 17.87 11.54
CA ASP A 15 2.87 19.27 11.96
C ASP A 15 2.88 19.46 13.48
N GLY A 16 3.78 18.77 14.18
CA GLY A 16 3.93 18.83 15.64
C GLY A 16 2.89 18.02 16.43
N THR A 17 1.89 17.43 15.77
CA THR A 17 0.88 16.56 16.40
C THR A 17 1.26 15.10 16.25
N THR A 18 1.19 14.35 17.35
CA THR A 18 1.45 12.91 17.35
C THR A 18 0.16 12.14 17.12
N HIS A 19 0.15 11.31 16.10
CA HIS A 19 -0.97 10.43 15.73
C HIS A 19 -0.66 8.99 16.10
N HIS A 20 -1.72 8.25 16.44
CA HIS A 20 -1.64 6.87 16.89
C HIS A 20 -2.53 5.98 16.03
N ILE A 21 -1.92 4.97 15.41
CA ILE A 21 -2.57 3.92 14.64
C ILE A 21 -2.50 2.62 15.47
N PRO A 22 -3.61 1.88 15.65
CA PRO A 22 -3.60 0.63 16.39
C PRO A 22 -2.55 -0.35 15.85
N ALA A 23 -1.73 -0.88 16.77
CA ALA A 23 -0.74 -1.89 16.45
C ALA A 23 -1.42 -3.25 16.21
N ASN A 24 -1.00 -3.95 15.16
CA ASN A 24 -1.56 -5.25 14.75
C ASN A 24 -0.48 -6.26 14.33
N ASP A 25 0.80 -5.88 14.29
CA ASP A 25 1.90 -6.80 14.01
C ASP A 25 3.14 -6.40 14.81
N ARG A 26 3.67 -7.30 15.65
CA ARG A 26 4.92 -7.14 16.41
C ARG A 26 5.03 -5.81 17.20
N GLY A 27 3.92 -5.26 17.67
CA GLY A 27 3.89 -3.98 18.38
C GLY A 27 4.00 -2.74 17.47
N HIS A 28 3.74 -2.89 16.17
CA HIS A 28 3.72 -1.84 15.16
C HIS A 28 2.37 -1.84 14.42
N ALA A 29 2.05 -0.73 13.75
CA ALA A 29 0.89 -0.68 12.86
C ALA A 29 1.32 -1.14 11.46
N LEU A 30 0.80 -2.27 11.02
CA LEU A 30 1.03 -2.87 9.72
C LEU A 30 -0.16 -2.59 8.78
N HIS A 31 0.15 -2.13 7.57
CA HIS A 31 -0.79 -2.00 6.44
C HIS A 31 -2.01 -1.10 6.68
N GLY A 32 -1.87 -0.12 7.58
CA GLY A 32 -2.93 0.82 7.96
C GLY A 32 -3.69 0.42 9.23
N GLY A 33 -3.22 -0.62 9.94
CA GLY A 33 -3.84 -1.14 11.15
C GLY A 33 -4.82 -2.29 10.88
N PRO A 34 -5.48 -2.81 11.93
CA PRO A 34 -6.32 -4.01 11.86
C PRO A 34 -7.50 -3.88 10.87
N ASP A 35 -8.09 -2.69 10.75
CA ASP A 35 -9.20 -2.43 9.82
C ASP A 35 -8.76 -1.53 8.64
N GLY A 36 -7.59 -1.82 8.06
CA GLY A 36 -7.07 -1.10 6.89
C GLY A 36 -7.89 -1.31 5.61
N PHE A 37 -7.59 -0.57 4.56
CA PHE A 37 -8.41 -0.52 3.32
C PHE A 37 -8.64 -1.87 2.62
N HIS A 38 -7.81 -2.88 2.90
CA HIS A 38 -7.94 -4.22 2.32
C HIS A 38 -9.15 -5.01 2.87
N THR A 39 -9.73 -4.59 4.00
CA THR A 39 -10.92 -5.22 4.60
C THR A 39 -12.21 -4.46 4.31
N LYS A 40 -12.12 -3.29 3.67
CA LYS A 40 -13.28 -2.44 3.36
C LYS A 40 -13.96 -2.88 2.07
N ILE A 41 -15.24 -2.59 1.95
CA ILE A 41 -15.98 -2.71 0.69
C ILE A 41 -15.77 -1.43 -0.10
N TRP A 42 -15.24 -1.57 -1.31
CA TRP A 42 -15.02 -0.46 -2.24
C TRP A 42 -16.20 -0.34 -3.20
N GLU A 43 -16.55 0.87 -3.57
CA GLU A 43 -17.46 1.11 -4.68
C GLU A 43 -16.74 0.79 -5.98
N ALA A 44 -17.41 0.08 -6.90
CA ALA A 44 -16.81 -0.42 -8.12
C ALA A 44 -17.56 0.10 -9.35
N THR A 45 -16.82 0.64 -10.31
CA THR A 45 -17.32 0.99 -11.63
C THR A 45 -16.39 0.40 -12.68
N GLY A 46 -16.97 -0.14 -13.75
CA GLY A 46 -16.23 -0.76 -14.83
C GLY A 46 -16.47 -0.05 -16.16
N ASP A 47 -15.45 -0.04 -17.01
CA ASP A 47 -15.54 0.45 -18.38
C ASP A 47 -14.74 -0.47 -19.31
N ARG A 48 -15.00 -0.38 -20.61
CA ARG A 48 -14.23 -1.06 -21.64
C ARG A 48 -14.13 -0.22 -22.90
N THR A 49 -12.98 -0.36 -23.55
CA THR A 49 -12.74 0.12 -24.90
C THR A 49 -12.40 -1.08 -25.78
N ASP A 50 -12.19 -0.84 -27.08
CA ASP A 50 -11.71 -1.90 -27.99
C ASP A 50 -10.33 -2.44 -27.60
N THR A 51 -9.55 -1.70 -26.80
CA THR A 51 -8.15 -2.01 -26.48
C THR A 51 -7.89 -2.30 -25.00
N ALA A 52 -8.87 -2.11 -24.10
CA ALA A 52 -8.68 -2.30 -22.67
C ALA A 52 -9.97 -2.52 -21.88
N ALA A 53 -9.86 -3.27 -20.79
CA ALA A 53 -10.86 -3.35 -19.72
C ALA A 53 -10.38 -2.54 -18.50
N VAL A 54 -11.26 -1.73 -17.92
CA VAL A 54 -10.95 -0.84 -16.80
C VAL A 54 -11.87 -1.14 -15.62
N LEU A 55 -11.31 -1.29 -14.43
CA LEU A 55 -12.02 -1.38 -13.16
C LEU A 55 -11.55 -0.24 -12.25
N ARG A 56 -12.46 0.64 -11.88
CA ARG A 56 -12.22 1.72 -10.92
C ARG A 56 -12.87 1.38 -9.59
N LEU A 57 -12.04 1.30 -8.56
CA LEU A 57 -12.46 1.11 -7.18
C LEU A 57 -12.30 2.42 -6.42
N THR A 58 -13.36 2.88 -5.74
CA THR A 58 -13.33 4.08 -4.89
C THR A 58 -13.66 3.75 -3.43
N LEU A 59 -12.98 4.44 -2.51
CA LEU A 59 -13.19 4.31 -1.07
C LEU A 59 -13.07 5.68 -0.41
N HIS A 60 -14.07 6.04 0.38
CA HIS A 60 -14.01 7.17 1.31
C HIS A 60 -13.55 6.68 2.69
N SER A 61 -12.49 7.27 3.20
CA SER A 61 -11.95 7.05 4.54
C SER A 61 -12.14 8.35 5.33
N PRO A 62 -12.98 8.38 6.38
CA PRO A 62 -13.27 9.61 7.11
C PRO A 62 -12.06 10.11 7.92
N ASP A 63 -12.10 11.38 8.33
CA ASP A 63 -11.12 11.93 9.29
C ASP A 63 -11.08 11.09 10.57
N GLY A 64 -9.87 10.71 11.00
CA GLY A 64 -9.65 9.87 12.16
C GLY A 64 -9.77 8.36 11.91
N ASP A 65 -10.04 7.91 10.68
CA ASP A 65 -10.08 6.48 10.35
C ASP A 65 -8.73 5.81 10.66
N MET A 66 -8.79 4.76 11.48
CA MET A 66 -7.62 4.10 12.09
C MET A 66 -6.66 5.02 12.85
N GLY A 67 -7.03 6.27 13.12
CA GLY A 67 -6.20 7.29 13.77
C GLY A 67 -5.43 8.19 12.81
N PHE A 68 -5.62 8.06 11.49
CA PHE A 68 -5.02 8.98 10.52
C PHE A 68 -5.82 10.29 10.43
N PRO A 69 -5.18 11.47 10.42
CA PRO A 69 -5.88 12.74 10.25
C PRO A 69 -6.36 12.92 8.81
N GLY A 70 -7.43 13.68 8.62
CA GLY A 70 -7.97 14.05 7.32
C GLY A 70 -8.77 12.95 6.65
N ALA A 71 -9.89 13.34 6.05
CA ALA A 71 -10.62 12.46 5.16
C ALA A 71 -9.77 12.13 3.93
N LEU A 72 -9.88 10.91 3.40
CA LEU A 72 -9.31 10.49 2.11
C LEU A 72 -10.42 10.01 1.20
N ASP A 73 -10.43 10.53 -0.02
CA ASP A 73 -11.03 9.83 -1.16
C ASP A 73 -9.90 9.13 -1.92
N VAL A 74 -9.97 7.80 -1.99
CA VAL A 74 -8.99 6.97 -2.70
C VAL A 74 -9.64 6.34 -3.90
N THR A 75 -8.91 6.33 -5.01
CA THR A 75 -9.25 5.57 -6.21
C THR A 75 -8.09 4.65 -6.56
N ALA A 76 -8.37 3.37 -6.76
CA ALA A 76 -7.48 2.41 -7.40
C ALA A 76 -8.09 2.01 -8.75
N THR A 77 -7.39 2.28 -9.84
CA THR A 77 -7.83 1.94 -11.19
C THR A 77 -6.97 0.84 -11.75
N TYR A 78 -7.58 -0.31 -12.05
CA TYR A 78 -6.96 -1.43 -12.72
C TYR A 78 -7.31 -1.37 -14.20
N THR A 79 -6.30 -1.41 -15.07
CA THR A 79 -6.47 -1.45 -16.52
C THR A 79 -5.75 -2.66 -17.07
N LEU A 80 -6.48 -3.57 -17.72
CA LEU A 80 -5.93 -4.68 -18.48
C LEU A 80 -6.09 -4.39 -19.97
N ASP A 81 -4.97 -4.24 -20.67
CA ASP A 81 -4.98 -4.00 -22.12
C ASP A 81 -4.84 -5.30 -22.93
N THR A 82 -5.00 -5.18 -24.24
CA THR A 82 -4.89 -6.30 -25.19
C THR A 82 -3.47 -6.82 -25.39
N THR A 83 -2.45 -6.14 -24.86
CA THR A 83 -1.06 -6.64 -24.85
C THR A 83 -0.79 -7.56 -23.66
N GLY A 84 -1.71 -7.63 -22.70
CA GLY A 84 -1.57 -8.37 -21.45
C GLY A 84 -0.97 -7.55 -20.31
N THR A 85 -0.86 -6.23 -20.46
CA THR A 85 -0.34 -5.36 -19.39
C THR A 85 -1.45 -5.05 -18.39
N LEU A 86 -1.20 -5.35 -17.12
CA LEU A 86 -2.03 -4.92 -15.99
C LEU A 86 -1.42 -3.65 -15.36
N THR A 87 -2.06 -2.51 -15.57
CA THR A 87 -1.69 -1.23 -14.93
C THR A 87 -2.54 -1.01 -13.69
N VAL A 88 -1.93 -0.51 -12.62
CA VAL A 88 -2.62 -0.12 -11.38
C VAL A 88 -2.28 1.33 -11.04
N ASP A 89 -3.26 2.22 -11.20
CA ASP A 89 -3.13 3.63 -10.88
C ASP A 89 -3.79 3.95 -9.53
N TYR A 90 -3.07 4.65 -8.66
CA TYR A 90 -3.59 5.15 -7.39
C TYR A 90 -3.76 6.66 -7.43
N ARG A 91 -4.94 7.14 -7.04
CA ARG A 91 -5.20 8.56 -6.77
C ARG A 91 -5.74 8.70 -5.35
N ALA A 92 -5.23 9.66 -4.61
CA ALA A 92 -5.73 10.00 -3.28
C ALA A 92 -5.92 11.53 -3.19
N VAL A 93 -7.07 11.96 -2.64
CA VAL A 93 -7.38 13.36 -2.38
C VAL A 93 -7.77 13.49 -0.92
N THR A 94 -7.22 14.49 -0.23
CA THR A 94 -7.46 14.71 1.20
C THR A 94 -7.91 16.13 1.48
N ASP A 95 -8.66 16.33 2.57
CA ASP A 95 -9.16 17.63 3.02
C ASP A 95 -8.16 18.40 3.88
N ARG A 96 -7.10 17.75 4.37
CA ARG A 96 -6.05 18.35 5.20
C ARG A 96 -4.75 17.52 5.14
N PRO A 97 -3.61 18.02 5.66
CA PRO A 97 -2.37 17.26 5.70
C PRO A 97 -2.53 15.87 6.34
N THR A 98 -2.01 14.84 5.66
CA THR A 98 -1.99 13.46 6.13
C THR A 98 -0.89 12.65 5.45
N VAL A 99 -0.63 11.43 5.93
CA VAL A 99 0.32 10.50 5.32
C VAL A 99 -0.42 9.48 4.46
N VAL A 100 0.05 9.25 3.23
CA VAL A 100 -0.54 8.25 2.33
C VAL A 100 0.59 7.51 1.63
N ASN A 101 0.59 6.18 1.72
CA ASN A 101 1.55 5.31 1.05
C ASN A 101 0.82 4.04 0.62
N LEU A 102 0.37 3.98 -0.63
CA LEU A 102 -0.43 2.87 -1.15
C LEU A 102 0.47 1.93 -1.96
N THR A 103 0.09 0.66 -2.01
CA THR A 103 0.76 -0.35 -2.84
C THR A 103 -0.24 -1.45 -3.22
N ASN A 104 0.17 -2.31 -4.15
CA ASN A 104 -0.51 -3.55 -4.47
C ASN A 104 0.17 -4.71 -3.73
N HIS A 105 -0.60 -5.68 -3.23
CA HIS A 105 -0.08 -6.82 -2.46
C HIS A 105 -0.28 -8.15 -3.18
N ALA A 106 -0.21 -8.16 -4.51
CA ALA A 106 -0.24 -9.39 -5.28
C ALA A 106 0.97 -10.28 -4.95
N TYR A 107 0.71 -11.58 -4.91
CA TYR A 107 1.74 -12.61 -4.83
C TYR A 107 1.82 -13.27 -6.20
N LEU A 108 3.03 -13.35 -6.76
CA LEU A 108 3.27 -13.99 -8.05
C LEU A 108 3.83 -15.40 -7.84
N ASN A 109 3.22 -16.38 -8.51
CA ASN A 109 3.73 -17.71 -8.75
C ASN A 109 3.40 -18.04 -10.22
N LEU A 110 4.39 -18.42 -11.02
CA LEU A 110 4.24 -18.61 -12.47
C LEU A 110 3.82 -20.03 -12.86
N GLY A 111 3.38 -20.85 -11.89
CA GLY A 111 2.80 -22.17 -12.12
C GLY A 111 3.56 -23.34 -11.49
N ASP A 112 4.55 -23.06 -10.64
CA ASP A 112 5.37 -24.07 -9.95
C ASP A 112 4.89 -24.31 -8.50
N ASP A 113 5.40 -25.37 -7.88
CA ASP A 113 5.06 -25.72 -6.48
C ASP A 113 5.50 -24.63 -5.48
N ASP A 114 6.63 -23.98 -5.74
CA ASP A 114 7.16 -22.85 -4.99
C ASP A 114 7.80 -21.81 -5.92
N ILE A 115 8.33 -20.73 -5.34
CA ILE A 115 8.98 -19.66 -6.12
C ILE A 115 10.50 -19.81 -6.25
N LEU A 116 11.11 -20.84 -5.66
CA LEU A 116 12.57 -20.97 -5.53
C LEU A 116 13.25 -21.25 -6.88
N GLY A 117 12.50 -21.80 -7.84
CA GLY A 117 12.96 -22.01 -9.22
C GLY A 117 12.83 -20.77 -10.12
N HIS A 118 12.11 -19.73 -9.69
CA HIS A 118 11.94 -18.52 -10.51
C HIS A 118 13.22 -17.68 -10.55
N THR A 119 13.40 -16.94 -11.64
CA THR A 119 14.47 -15.95 -11.76
C THR A 119 13.91 -14.55 -11.51
N LEU A 120 14.65 -13.73 -10.78
CA LEU A 120 14.29 -12.35 -10.44
C LEU A 120 15.47 -11.44 -10.78
N GLN A 121 15.19 -10.37 -11.53
CA GLN A 121 16.09 -9.24 -11.71
C GLN A 121 15.44 -8.00 -11.09
N VAL A 122 16.19 -7.27 -10.27
CA VAL A 122 15.76 -6.01 -9.67
C VAL A 122 16.85 -4.98 -9.95
N ASP A 123 16.50 -3.94 -10.69
CA ASP A 123 17.42 -2.85 -11.02
C ASP A 123 17.48 -1.84 -9.84
N ALA A 124 18.15 -2.24 -8.76
CA ALA A 124 18.30 -1.42 -7.55
C ALA A 124 19.72 -1.55 -6.96
N ASP A 125 20.34 -0.42 -6.63
CA ASP A 125 21.68 -0.38 -6.05
C ASP A 125 21.68 -0.46 -4.51
N THR A 126 20.52 -0.31 -3.86
CA THR A 126 20.39 -0.30 -2.39
C THR A 126 19.11 -0.98 -1.91
N TYR A 127 19.11 -1.44 -0.66
CA TYR A 127 17.95 -1.93 0.07
C TYR A 127 17.83 -1.26 1.45
N LEU A 128 16.70 -1.40 2.12
CA LEU A 128 16.50 -0.95 3.50
C LEU A 128 16.69 -2.13 4.47
N PRO A 129 17.79 -2.18 5.26
CA PRO A 129 17.94 -3.15 6.33
C PRO A 129 16.86 -2.99 7.38
N ILE A 130 16.38 -4.10 7.94
CA ILE A 130 15.31 -4.12 8.92
C ILE A 130 15.70 -4.89 10.18
N ASP A 131 15.13 -4.47 11.30
CA ASP A 131 15.27 -5.16 12.59
C ASP A 131 14.35 -6.41 12.66
N PRO A 132 14.40 -7.22 13.73
CA PRO A 132 13.47 -8.34 13.92
C PRO A 132 11.98 -7.93 14.00
N GLY A 133 11.69 -6.66 14.33
CA GLY A 133 10.36 -6.05 14.24
C GLY A 133 9.94 -5.68 12.81
N SER A 134 10.83 -5.84 11.84
CA SER A 134 10.68 -5.43 10.45
C SER A 134 10.52 -3.91 10.27
N ILE A 135 11.20 -3.14 11.12
CA ILE A 135 11.36 -1.69 11.02
C ILE A 135 12.72 -1.36 10.42
N PRO A 136 12.81 -0.38 9.50
CA PRO A 136 14.10 0.07 8.98
C PRO A 136 15.07 0.53 10.09
N GLU A 137 16.27 -0.05 10.13
CA GLU A 137 17.29 0.25 11.17
C GLU A 137 18.09 1.53 10.90
N GLY A 138 18.01 2.08 9.69
CA GLY A 138 18.82 3.22 9.30
C GLY A 138 18.70 3.59 7.82
N PRO A 139 19.73 4.24 7.24
CA PRO A 139 19.73 4.60 5.84
C PRO A 139 19.78 3.35 4.95
N PRO A 140 19.43 3.47 3.64
CA PRO A 140 19.63 2.40 2.68
C PRO A 140 21.10 1.90 2.66
N ALA A 141 21.27 0.59 2.52
CA ALA A 141 22.56 -0.08 2.38
C ALA A 141 22.72 -0.59 0.94
N PRO A 142 23.96 -0.69 0.39
CA PRO A 142 24.17 -1.20 -0.96
C PRO A 142 23.68 -2.65 -1.11
N VAL A 143 23.14 -2.99 -2.28
CA VAL A 143 23.04 -4.39 -2.69
C VAL A 143 24.47 -4.94 -2.88
N ALA A 144 24.67 -6.22 -2.59
CA ALA A 144 26.00 -6.86 -2.57
C ALA A 144 26.80 -6.67 -3.87
#